data_AF-A0A936QWI6-F1
#
_entry.id   AF-A0A936QWI6-F1
#
_cell.length_a   1.000
_cell.length_b   1.000
_cell.length_c   1.000
_cell.angle_alpha   90.00
_cell.angle_beta   90.00
_cell.angle_gamma   90.00
#
_symmetry.space_group_name_H-M   'P 1'
#
loop_
_entity.id
_entity.type
_entity.pdbx_description
1 polymer ?
#
loop_
_entity_poly.entity_id
_entity_poly.type
_entity_poly.pdbx_seq_one_letter_code
_entity_poly.pdbx_strand_id
1 'polypeptide(L)'
;MHWPEEQCVDIAGIINWHANYLGRRYGLEDLEPPLLVGHGTGAGLVYALLAQAPSLTFAGAVTDAPNAQLPFGVELCGISTAPGANGEITLNAAPISALWHVVGATPDDPLLHAIRESNPDNQPELVASSRFAKAAVRTLDALEAVHPPQSESITDLQVVELPARHPADTLAVIYSGDGGWRDLDKTIGGLLVEQGIAVIGVDAVRYFWRERSPARTAADLVRILEHYGSLWSIHRVALIGYSFGAEVLPFAYNRLPEEWQQRVVTVALLTRTHRQLRGHHLRLAGQGATTGPSRYCRNWPHSGRQGAVRIRCQRIRRESVHSARHWQHHSPRAPR
;
A
#
# COMPACT_ATOMS: atom_id res chain seq x y z
N MET A 1 7.47 -24.60 -12.98
CA MET A 1 7.07 -23.34 -13.64
C MET A 1 7.96 -22.23 -13.10
N HIS A 2 8.86 -21.75 -13.96
CA HIS A 2 9.56 -20.48 -13.80
C HIS A 2 8.51 -19.37 -13.74
N TRP A 3 8.56 -18.52 -12.71
CA TRP A 3 7.95 -17.20 -12.78
C TRP A 3 8.91 -16.33 -13.59
N PRO A 4 8.48 -15.58 -14.62
CA PRO A 4 9.31 -14.49 -15.08
C PRO A 4 9.42 -13.51 -13.90
N GLU A 5 10.65 -13.15 -13.54
CA GLU A 5 10.91 -11.94 -12.77
C GLU A 5 10.18 -10.80 -13.48
N GLU A 6 9.32 -10.05 -12.81
CA GLU A 6 9.00 -8.71 -13.31
C GLU A 6 10.29 -7.91 -13.13
N GLN A 7 11.06 -7.80 -14.22
CA GLN A 7 12.42 -7.23 -14.21
C GLN A 7 12.42 -5.70 -14.04
N CYS A 8 11.26 -5.04 -13.91
CA CYS A 8 11.14 -3.58 -13.87
C CYS A 8 10.11 -3.05 -12.85
N VAL A 9 10.19 -1.75 -12.52
CA VAL A 9 9.33 -1.04 -11.57
C VAL A 9 8.45 -0.01 -12.28
N ASP A 10 7.14 -0.07 -12.03
CA ASP A 10 6.15 0.94 -12.46
C ASP A 10 5.97 2.01 -11.37
N ILE A 11 6.72 3.11 -11.52
CA ILE A 11 6.64 4.27 -10.64
C ILE A 11 5.46 5.20 -10.99
N ALA A 12 5.02 5.22 -12.25
CA ALA A 12 3.87 6.02 -12.67
C ALA A 12 2.57 5.55 -12.00
N GLY A 13 2.36 4.23 -11.96
CA GLY A 13 1.23 3.61 -11.28
C GLY A 13 1.23 3.91 -9.77
N ILE A 14 2.40 3.89 -9.12
CA ILE A 14 2.55 4.23 -7.70
C ILE A 14 2.17 5.69 -7.43
N ILE A 15 2.67 6.63 -8.22
CA ILE A 15 2.42 8.07 -8.04
C ILE A 15 0.96 8.43 -8.35
N ASN A 16 0.40 7.91 -9.44
CA ASN A 16 -1.01 8.13 -9.77
C ASN A 16 -1.93 7.58 -8.66
N TRP A 17 -1.63 6.40 -8.12
CA TRP A 17 -2.37 5.86 -6.98
C TRP A 17 -2.27 6.76 -5.74
N HIS A 18 -1.08 7.31 -5.45
CA HIS A 18 -0.88 8.24 -4.34
C HIS A 18 -1.69 9.53 -4.52
N ALA A 19 -1.73 10.10 -5.72
CA ALA A 19 -2.52 11.30 -6.00
C ALA A 19 -4.03 11.06 -5.85
N ASN A 20 -4.53 9.98 -6.46
CA ASN A 20 -5.94 9.58 -6.36
C ASN A 20 -6.34 9.28 -4.90
N TYR A 21 -5.39 8.79 -4.12
CA TYR A 21 -5.57 8.56 -2.70
C TYR A 21 -5.70 9.86 -1.90
N LEU A 22 -4.82 10.83 -2.15
CA LEU A 22 -4.87 12.14 -1.49
C LEU A 22 -6.13 12.92 -1.86
N GLY A 23 -6.55 12.88 -3.13
CA GLY A 23 -7.79 13.54 -3.56
C GLY A 23 -9.02 13.04 -2.80
N ARG A 24 -9.15 11.72 -2.62
CA ARG A 24 -10.21 11.12 -1.78
C ARG A 24 -10.10 11.54 -0.32
N ARG A 25 -8.88 11.58 0.24
CA ARG A 25 -8.64 11.94 1.64
C ARG A 25 -9.03 13.40 1.93
N TYR A 26 -8.83 14.30 0.98
CA TYR A 26 -9.14 15.73 1.13
C TYR A 26 -10.52 16.12 0.59
N GLY A 27 -11.32 15.14 0.13
CA GLY A 27 -12.70 15.37 -0.31
C GLY A 27 -12.80 16.23 -1.58
N LEU A 28 -11.84 16.10 -2.49
CA LEU A 28 -11.94 16.74 -3.80
C LEU A 28 -13.13 16.14 -4.55
N GLU A 29 -14.05 17.01 -4.99
CA GLU A 29 -15.30 16.60 -5.66
C GLU A 29 -15.03 16.00 -7.04
N ASP A 30 -14.01 16.50 -7.75
CA ASP A 30 -13.58 16.03 -9.06
C ASP A 30 -12.22 15.33 -9.01
N LEU A 31 -12.11 14.18 -9.69
CA LEU A 31 -10.85 13.46 -9.87
C LEU A 31 -10.09 14.05 -11.05
N GLU A 32 -9.35 15.12 -10.81
CA GLU A 32 -8.46 15.67 -11.81
C GLU A 32 -7.14 14.89 -11.84
N PRO A 33 -6.62 14.52 -13.04
CA PRO A 33 -5.29 13.95 -13.17
C PRO A 33 -4.25 14.88 -12.53
N PRO A 34 -3.27 14.35 -11.78
CA PRO A 34 -2.34 15.20 -11.05
C PRO A 34 -1.40 15.94 -11.99
N LEU A 35 -1.06 17.18 -11.61
CA LEU A 35 0.02 17.96 -12.20
C LEU A 35 1.34 17.60 -11.51
N LEU A 36 2.32 17.16 -12.29
CA LEU A 36 3.64 16.82 -11.79
C LEU A 36 4.55 18.06 -11.77
N VAL A 37 5.30 18.24 -10.69
CA VAL A 37 6.31 19.31 -10.59
C VAL A 37 7.65 18.71 -10.16
N GLY A 38 8.72 19.04 -10.86
CA GLY A 38 10.05 18.49 -10.62
C GLY A 38 11.16 19.54 -10.70
N HIS A 39 12.20 19.37 -9.88
CA HIS A 39 13.41 20.21 -9.88
C HIS A 39 14.66 19.33 -9.73
N GLY A 40 15.73 19.62 -10.49
CA GLY A 40 16.98 18.87 -10.43
C GLY A 40 16.78 17.38 -10.73
N THR A 41 17.20 16.50 -9.83
CA THR A 41 16.95 15.04 -9.96
C THR A 41 15.45 14.71 -10.00
N GLY A 42 14.60 15.53 -9.36
CA GLY A 42 13.15 15.39 -9.42
C GLY A 42 12.57 15.63 -10.81
N ALA A 43 13.22 16.46 -11.65
CA ALA A 43 12.81 16.62 -13.04
C ALA A 43 13.08 15.37 -13.89
N GLY A 44 14.21 14.70 -13.64
CA GLY A 44 14.49 13.37 -14.22
C GLY A 44 13.44 12.33 -13.83
N LEU A 45 13.01 12.33 -12.56
CA LEU A 45 11.95 11.44 -12.10
C LEU A 45 10.61 11.76 -12.76
N VAL A 46 10.24 13.04 -12.89
CA VAL A 46 9.01 13.45 -13.58
C VAL A 46 9.02 13.02 -15.05
N TYR A 47 10.16 13.17 -15.74
CA TYR A 47 10.31 12.62 -17.08
C TYR A 47 10.05 11.11 -17.11
N ALA A 48 10.63 10.34 -16.18
CA ALA A 48 10.39 8.91 -16.10
C ALA A 48 8.91 8.57 -15.84
N LEU A 49 8.20 9.35 -15.02
CA LEU A 49 6.77 9.17 -14.79
C LEU A 49 5.95 9.41 -16.07
N LEU A 50 6.25 10.46 -16.82
CA LEU A 50 5.57 10.78 -18.08
C LEU A 50 5.82 9.72 -19.17
N ALA A 51 7.01 9.15 -19.21
CA ALA A 51 7.36 8.13 -20.19
C ALA A 51 6.81 6.74 -19.85
N GLN A 52 6.56 6.46 -18.56
CA GLN A 52 5.90 5.22 -18.12
C GLN A 52 4.38 5.25 -18.23
N ALA A 53 3.79 6.41 -18.01
CA ALA A 53 2.36 6.52 -17.82
C ALA A 53 1.59 6.33 -19.14
N PRO A 54 0.43 5.64 -19.10
CA PRO A 54 -0.57 5.76 -20.15
C PRO A 54 -1.06 7.21 -20.30
N SER A 55 -1.57 7.57 -21.48
CA SER A 55 -2.19 8.87 -21.74
C SER A 55 -3.28 9.20 -20.71
N LEU A 56 -3.39 10.48 -20.35
CA LEU A 56 -4.36 11.01 -19.37
C LEU A 56 -4.17 10.56 -17.92
N THR A 57 -3.09 9.81 -17.60
CA THR A 57 -2.74 9.50 -16.21
C THR A 57 -2.33 10.76 -15.44
N PHE A 58 -1.67 11.70 -16.12
CA PHE A 58 -1.23 12.98 -15.58
C PHE A 58 -1.86 14.11 -16.40
N ALA A 59 -2.26 15.20 -15.74
CA ALA A 59 -2.77 16.39 -16.46
C ALA A 59 -1.65 17.08 -17.23
N GLY A 60 -0.42 16.97 -16.71
CA GLY A 60 0.78 17.48 -17.32
C GLY A 60 1.92 17.55 -16.32
N ALA A 61 3.01 18.20 -16.72
CA ALA A 61 4.19 18.39 -15.90
C ALA A 61 4.82 19.76 -16.10
N VAL A 62 5.46 20.26 -15.04
CA VAL A 62 6.33 21.44 -15.07
C VAL A 62 7.64 21.08 -14.39
N THR A 63 8.75 21.20 -15.11
CA THR A 63 10.09 20.91 -14.55
C THR A 63 11.11 21.94 -14.97
N ASP A 64 12.30 21.92 -14.37
CA ASP A 64 13.51 22.40 -15.05
C ASP A 64 14.05 21.33 -16.02
N ALA A 65 15.22 21.57 -16.62
CA ALA A 65 15.86 20.61 -17.53
C ALA A 65 16.05 19.26 -16.82
N PRO A 66 15.54 18.15 -17.38
CA PRO A 66 15.61 16.84 -16.75
C PRO A 66 17.05 16.32 -16.71
N ASN A 67 17.48 15.83 -15.56
CA ASN A 67 18.69 15.01 -15.48
C ASN A 67 18.34 13.56 -15.83
N ALA A 68 19.00 12.99 -16.85
CA ALA A 68 18.84 11.59 -17.24
C ALA A 68 19.31 10.59 -16.16
N GLN A 69 20.24 11.00 -15.28
CA GLN A 69 20.76 10.15 -14.21
C GLN A 69 19.85 10.18 -12.97
N LEU A 70 19.41 8.99 -12.57
CA LEU A 70 18.65 8.77 -11.35
C LEU A 70 19.51 8.02 -10.31
N PRO A 71 19.40 8.39 -9.03
CA PRO A 71 20.27 7.92 -7.95
C PRO A 71 19.95 6.48 -7.47
N PHE A 72 19.31 5.67 -8.32
CA PHE A 72 18.85 4.33 -8.00
C PHE A 72 19.00 3.37 -9.16
N GLY A 73 19.23 2.09 -8.83
CA GLY A 73 19.61 1.02 -9.75
C GLY A 73 18.46 0.10 -10.19
N VAL A 74 17.22 0.59 -10.22
CA VAL A 74 16.05 -0.23 -10.57
C VAL A 74 15.65 0.00 -12.01
N GLU A 75 15.43 -1.07 -12.78
CA GLU A 75 14.88 -0.94 -14.12
C GLU A 75 13.45 -0.40 -14.04
N LEU A 76 13.11 0.45 -14.99
CA LEU A 76 11.85 1.15 -15.08
C LEU A 76 11.03 0.56 -16.22
N CYS A 77 9.78 0.21 -15.97
CA CYS A 77 8.96 -0.40 -17.02
C CYS A 77 8.76 0.58 -18.18
N GLY A 78 8.75 0.10 -19.43
CA GLY A 78 8.49 0.95 -20.60
C GLY A 78 9.57 1.99 -20.95
N ILE A 79 10.66 2.08 -20.18
CA ILE A 79 11.76 3.02 -20.44
C ILE A 79 13.07 2.24 -20.41
N SER A 80 13.80 2.27 -21.52
CA SER A 80 15.14 1.69 -21.57
C SER A 80 16.09 2.50 -20.71
N THR A 81 16.89 1.82 -19.88
CA THR A 81 17.88 2.46 -19.01
C THR A 81 19.28 1.90 -19.27
N ALA A 82 20.30 2.75 -19.17
CA ALA A 82 21.70 2.35 -19.16
C ALA A 82 22.25 2.40 -17.72
N PRO A 83 23.13 1.48 -17.30
CA PRO A 83 23.77 1.57 -16.00
C PRO A 83 24.66 2.82 -15.89
N GLY A 84 24.52 3.56 -14.80
CA GLY A 84 25.36 4.70 -14.43
C GLY A 84 26.46 4.32 -13.44
N ALA A 85 27.19 5.33 -12.95
CA ALA A 85 28.19 5.12 -11.90
C ALA A 85 27.50 4.77 -10.56
N ASN A 86 28.17 4.02 -9.68
CA ASN A 86 27.71 3.79 -8.30
C ASN A 86 26.29 3.19 -8.15
N GLY A 87 25.82 2.44 -9.16
CA GLY A 87 24.48 1.82 -9.13
C GLY A 87 23.34 2.76 -9.53
N GLU A 88 23.66 3.90 -10.14
CA GLU A 88 22.70 4.78 -10.79
C GLU A 88 22.17 4.17 -12.10
N ILE A 89 21.07 4.71 -12.61
CA ILE A 89 20.60 4.46 -13.97
C ILE A 89 20.56 5.76 -14.76
N THR A 90 20.83 5.67 -16.05
CA THR A 90 20.64 6.75 -17.02
C THR A 90 19.45 6.42 -17.89
N LEU A 91 18.45 7.27 -17.89
CA LEU A 91 17.25 7.14 -18.72
C LEU A 91 17.58 7.41 -20.18
N ASN A 92 17.11 6.56 -21.08
CA ASN A 92 17.09 6.88 -22.52
C ASN A 92 15.85 7.69 -22.88
N ALA A 93 15.87 8.29 -24.07
CA ALA A 93 14.71 8.97 -24.64
C ALA A 93 13.55 7.99 -24.89
N ALA A 94 12.35 8.40 -24.51
CA ALA A 94 11.11 7.66 -24.67
C ALA A 94 9.94 8.63 -24.87
N PRO A 95 8.86 8.21 -25.56
CA PRO A 95 7.66 9.02 -25.72
C PRO A 95 7.02 9.37 -24.38
N ILE A 96 6.55 10.61 -24.23
CA ILE A 96 5.80 11.10 -23.06
C ILE A 96 4.30 11.12 -23.34
N SER A 97 3.50 10.92 -22.29
CA SER A 97 2.05 10.73 -22.42
C SER A 97 1.17 11.93 -22.04
N ALA A 98 1.76 13.03 -21.56
CA ALA A 98 1.06 14.26 -21.18
C ALA A 98 1.84 15.52 -21.60
N LEU A 99 1.20 16.68 -21.49
CA LEU A 99 1.82 17.98 -21.74
C LEU A 99 2.94 18.23 -20.74
N TRP A 100 4.10 18.70 -21.21
CA TRP A 100 5.26 18.94 -20.37
C TRP A 100 5.93 20.27 -20.70
N HIS A 101 5.93 21.18 -19.74
CA HIS A 101 6.67 22.44 -19.82
C HIS A 101 8.03 22.30 -19.12
N VAL A 102 9.10 22.57 -19.86
CA VAL A 102 10.47 22.51 -19.38
C VAL A 102 11.04 23.91 -19.29
N VAL A 103 11.36 24.34 -18.08
CA VAL A 103 11.68 25.73 -17.77
C VAL A 103 13.18 25.93 -17.72
N GLY A 104 13.68 26.91 -18.48
CA GLY A 104 15.10 27.24 -18.51
C GLY A 104 15.98 26.22 -19.24
N ALA A 105 15.37 25.27 -19.96
CA ALA A 105 16.09 24.35 -20.84
C ALA A 105 16.39 24.99 -22.21
N THR A 106 17.50 24.58 -22.81
CA THR A 106 17.90 24.98 -24.17
C THR A 106 17.50 23.90 -25.18
N PRO A 107 17.20 24.27 -26.44
CA PRO A 107 16.95 23.29 -27.50
C PRO A 107 18.10 22.31 -27.75
N ASP A 108 19.33 22.70 -27.38
CA ASP A 108 20.55 21.90 -27.54
C ASP A 108 20.73 20.81 -26.46
N ASP A 109 19.80 20.69 -25.50
CA ASP A 109 19.83 19.60 -24.52
C ASP A 109 19.66 18.25 -25.23
N PRO A 110 20.65 17.33 -25.15
CA PRO A 110 20.64 16.09 -25.92
C PRO A 110 19.48 15.16 -25.60
N LEU A 111 19.05 15.10 -24.33
CA LEU A 111 17.94 14.25 -23.91
C LEU A 111 16.63 14.82 -24.41
N LEU A 112 16.41 16.14 -24.25
CA LEU A 112 15.20 16.79 -24.74
C LEU A 112 15.10 16.74 -26.27
N HIS A 113 16.22 16.89 -26.98
CA HIS A 113 16.28 16.71 -28.43
C HIS A 113 15.79 15.31 -28.82
N ALA A 114 16.37 14.26 -28.23
CA ALA A 114 16.00 12.88 -28.52
C ALA A 114 14.55 12.55 -28.14
N ILE A 115 14.02 13.09 -27.04
CA ILE A 115 12.62 12.92 -26.64
C ILE A 115 11.69 13.55 -27.69
N ARG A 116 11.99 14.77 -28.16
CA ARG A 116 11.19 15.47 -29.18
C ARG A 116 11.17 14.71 -30.50
N GLU A 117 12.30 14.16 -30.93
CA GLU A 117 12.39 13.32 -32.12
C GLU A 117 11.56 12.04 -31.98
N SER A 118 11.56 11.43 -30.79
CA SER A 118 10.77 10.22 -30.51
C SER A 118 9.27 10.48 -30.33
N ASN A 119 8.83 11.74 -30.23
CA ASN A 119 7.47 12.10 -29.86
C ASN A 119 6.89 13.24 -30.71
N PRO A 120 6.68 13.02 -32.03
CA PRO A 120 6.29 14.08 -32.97
C PRO A 120 4.93 14.72 -32.63
N ASP A 121 4.01 13.92 -32.08
CA ASP A 121 2.62 14.33 -31.79
C ASP A 121 2.44 14.96 -30.40
N ASN A 122 3.42 14.84 -29.50
CA ASN A 122 3.37 15.37 -28.13
C ASN A 122 4.76 15.81 -27.65
N GLN A 123 5.22 16.96 -28.15
CA GLN A 123 6.55 17.50 -27.82
C GLN A 123 6.56 18.30 -26.51
N PRO A 124 7.63 18.20 -25.69
CA PRO A 124 7.83 19.10 -24.57
C PRO A 124 7.99 20.56 -25.03
N GLU A 125 7.33 21.47 -24.32
CA GLU A 125 7.41 22.91 -24.57
C GLU A 125 8.52 23.53 -23.73
N LEU A 126 9.49 24.17 -24.40
CA LEU A 126 10.61 24.83 -23.73
C LEU A 126 10.24 26.26 -23.37
N VAL A 127 10.26 26.59 -22.08
CA VAL A 127 9.86 27.88 -21.54
C VAL A 127 11.09 28.67 -21.10
N ALA A 128 11.43 29.73 -21.85
CA ALA A 128 12.66 30.49 -21.67
C ALA A 128 12.79 31.24 -20.33
N SER A 129 11.69 31.70 -19.73
CA SER A 129 11.65 32.15 -18.33
C SER A 129 10.21 32.48 -17.89
N SER A 130 9.72 31.88 -16.80
CA SER A 130 8.49 32.36 -16.16
C SER A 130 8.68 32.53 -14.65
N ARG A 131 8.22 33.68 -14.14
CA ARG A 131 8.19 33.98 -12.69
C ARG A 131 7.31 32.97 -11.94
N PHE A 132 6.31 32.43 -12.63
CA PHE A 132 5.36 31.43 -12.15
C PHE A 132 5.98 30.05 -11.96
N ALA A 133 6.83 29.59 -12.88
CA ALA A 133 7.55 28.32 -12.73
C ALA A 133 8.57 28.37 -11.58
N LYS A 134 9.29 29.49 -11.42
CA LYS A 134 10.15 29.72 -10.26
C LYS A 134 9.37 29.78 -8.94
N ALA A 135 8.13 30.28 -8.97
CA ALA A 135 7.24 30.32 -7.82
C ALA A 135 6.66 28.94 -7.49
N ALA A 136 6.27 28.14 -8.49
CA ALA A 136 5.76 26.78 -8.31
C ALA A 136 6.81 25.86 -7.66
N VAL A 137 8.08 25.98 -8.07
CA VAL A 137 9.20 25.24 -7.46
C VAL A 137 9.48 25.72 -6.03
N ARG A 138 9.43 27.03 -5.74
CA ARG A 138 9.67 27.58 -4.38
C ARG A 138 8.56 27.34 -3.37
N THR A 139 7.32 27.14 -3.83
CA THR A 139 6.17 26.88 -2.93
C THR A 139 6.25 25.48 -2.31
N LEU A 140 6.95 24.54 -2.95
CA LEU A 140 7.17 23.18 -2.42
C LEU A 140 8.06 23.18 -1.17
N ASP A 141 9.13 23.99 -1.12
CA ASP A 141 9.99 24.15 0.08
C ASP A 141 9.23 24.73 1.28
N ALA A 142 8.20 25.55 1.04
CA ALA A 142 7.40 26.18 2.09
C ALA A 142 6.30 25.25 2.66
N LEU A 143 5.85 24.26 1.88
CA LEU A 143 4.81 23.31 2.30
C LEU A 143 5.34 22.20 3.23
N GLU A 144 6.65 21.97 3.27
CA GLU A 144 7.29 21.06 4.24
C GLU A 144 7.28 21.61 5.69
N ALA A 145 7.01 22.91 5.87
CA ALA A 145 7.05 23.58 7.17
C ALA A 145 5.69 23.63 7.91
N VAL A 146 4.61 23.07 7.35
CA VAL A 146 3.26 23.19 7.93
C VAL A 146 2.62 21.82 8.18
N HIS A 147 2.73 21.32 9.41
CA HIS A 147 1.90 20.22 9.92
C HIS A 147 0.74 20.79 10.76
N PRO A 148 -0.54 20.54 10.41
CA PRO A 148 -1.66 20.83 11.32
C PRO A 148 -2.00 19.63 12.22
N PRO A 149 -2.68 19.86 13.37
CA PRO A 149 -2.97 18.86 14.39
C PRO A 149 -4.08 17.87 13.98
N GLN A 150 -4.01 16.66 14.53
CA GLN A 150 -4.91 15.53 14.24
C GLN A 150 -6.28 15.69 14.91
N SER A 151 -7.36 15.34 14.19
CA SER A 151 -8.72 15.14 14.73
C SER A 151 -9.10 13.66 14.73
N GLU A 152 -9.82 13.22 15.76
CA GLU A 152 -10.28 11.83 15.98
C GLU A 152 -11.52 11.47 15.14
N SER A 153 -11.36 11.29 13.83
CA SER A 153 -12.39 10.70 12.95
C SER A 153 -11.84 9.41 12.35
N ILE A 154 -12.65 8.35 12.15
CA ILE A 154 -12.19 7.06 11.58
C ILE A 154 -11.50 7.20 10.22
N THR A 155 -11.76 8.30 9.52
CA THR A 155 -11.06 8.71 8.29
C THR A 155 -9.54 8.90 8.49
N ASP A 156 -9.07 9.10 9.73
CA ASP A 156 -7.64 9.14 10.07
C ASP A 156 -6.97 7.75 9.96
N LEU A 157 -7.72 6.66 10.09
CA LEU A 157 -7.23 5.29 10.01
C LEU A 157 -7.16 4.75 8.58
N GLN A 158 -7.84 5.42 7.63
CA GLN A 158 -7.67 5.19 6.19
C GLN A 158 -7.87 3.72 5.79
N VAL A 159 -8.90 3.10 6.35
CA VAL A 159 -9.21 1.69 6.15
C VAL A 159 -9.83 1.41 4.78
N VAL A 160 -9.69 0.18 4.29
CA VAL A 160 -10.29 -0.29 3.05
C VAL A 160 -11.63 -0.94 3.37
N GLU A 161 -12.72 -0.33 2.90
CA GLU A 161 -14.07 -0.84 3.10
C GLU A 161 -14.48 -1.78 1.97
N LEU A 162 -15.01 -2.95 2.37
CA LEU A 162 -15.52 -3.97 1.47
C LEU A 162 -16.87 -4.46 2.04
N PRO A 163 -17.97 -3.73 1.79
CA PRO A 163 -19.27 -4.10 2.32
C PRO A 163 -19.77 -5.42 1.70
N ALA A 164 -20.54 -6.18 2.47
CA ALA A 164 -21.21 -7.37 1.95
C ALA A 164 -22.35 -7.00 0.99
N ARG A 165 -22.66 -7.89 0.03
CA ARG A 165 -23.73 -7.68 -0.96
C ARG A 165 -25.15 -7.72 -0.38
N HIS A 166 -25.29 -8.28 0.82
CA HIS A 166 -26.51 -8.34 1.60
C HIS A 166 -26.20 -7.92 3.05
N PRO A 167 -27.19 -7.57 3.88
CA PRO A 167 -26.96 -7.28 5.29
C PRO A 167 -26.12 -8.39 5.93
N ALA A 168 -24.90 -8.04 6.34
CA ALA A 168 -23.99 -8.96 6.98
C ALA A 168 -24.18 -8.85 8.49
N ASP A 169 -24.15 -9.99 9.18
CA ASP A 169 -24.07 -10.04 10.64
C ASP A 169 -22.61 -10.12 11.12
N THR A 170 -21.68 -10.41 10.20
CA THR A 170 -20.28 -10.66 10.50
C THR A 170 -19.36 -9.68 9.76
N LEU A 171 -18.43 -9.09 10.50
CA LEU A 171 -17.34 -8.26 10.00
C LEU A 171 -16.01 -8.99 10.14
N ALA A 172 -15.21 -9.04 9.08
CA ALA A 172 -13.80 -9.41 9.15
C ALA A 172 -12.91 -8.16 9.11
N VAL A 173 -12.07 -7.96 10.13
CA VAL A 173 -11.02 -6.95 10.12
C VAL A 173 -9.69 -7.62 9.79
N ILE A 174 -9.08 -7.21 8.67
CA ILE A 174 -7.89 -7.81 8.12
C ILE A 174 -6.72 -6.84 8.25
N TYR A 175 -5.69 -7.19 9.02
CA TYR A 175 -4.41 -6.48 9.05
C TYR A 175 -3.46 -7.11 8.03
N SER A 176 -3.06 -6.33 7.03
CA SER A 176 -2.18 -6.78 5.96
C SER A 176 -0.75 -7.06 6.43
N GLY A 177 0.06 -7.61 5.53
CA GLY A 177 1.50 -7.71 5.71
C GLY A 177 2.21 -6.37 5.52
N ASP A 178 3.53 -6.39 5.68
CA ASP A 178 4.47 -5.28 5.46
C ASP A 178 4.52 -4.78 4.01
N GLY A 179 3.89 -5.49 3.08
CA GLY A 179 3.68 -5.04 1.70
C GLY A 179 2.42 -4.18 1.48
N GLY A 180 1.62 -3.94 2.52
CA GLY A 180 0.37 -3.17 2.45
C GLY A 180 -0.81 -3.99 1.94
N TRP A 181 -1.93 -3.33 1.65
CA TRP A 181 -3.16 -3.97 1.18
C TRP A 181 -3.05 -4.37 -0.32
N ARG A 182 -2.48 -5.54 -0.60
CA ARG A 182 -2.15 -6.02 -1.95
C ARG A 182 -3.05 -7.15 -2.43
N ASP A 183 -2.70 -7.77 -3.55
CA ASP A 183 -3.53 -8.75 -4.26
C ASP A 183 -3.94 -9.94 -3.40
N LEU A 184 -3.07 -10.40 -2.49
CA LEU A 184 -3.43 -11.47 -1.56
C LEU A 184 -4.47 -11.02 -0.53
N ASP A 185 -4.31 -9.84 0.06
CA ASP A 185 -5.24 -9.28 1.05
C ASP A 185 -6.60 -8.96 0.40
N LYS A 186 -6.58 -8.42 -0.82
CA LYS A 186 -7.77 -8.19 -1.67
C LYS A 186 -8.46 -9.50 -2.04
N THR A 187 -7.71 -10.54 -2.40
CA THR A 187 -8.28 -11.86 -2.73
C THR A 187 -8.99 -12.45 -1.51
N ILE A 188 -8.35 -12.42 -0.32
CA ILE A 188 -8.97 -12.90 0.91
C ILE A 188 -10.22 -12.09 1.26
N GLY A 189 -10.14 -10.76 1.16
CA GLY A 189 -11.29 -9.88 1.39
C GLY A 189 -12.46 -10.15 0.43
N GLY A 190 -12.17 -10.29 -0.86
CA GLY A 190 -13.18 -10.58 -1.89
C GLY A 190 -13.89 -11.91 -1.65
N LEU A 191 -13.14 -12.98 -1.32
CA LEU A 191 -13.71 -14.29 -1.01
C LEU A 191 -14.64 -14.24 0.23
N LEU A 192 -14.33 -13.40 1.21
CA LEU A 192 -15.18 -13.21 2.41
C LEU A 192 -16.47 -12.44 2.07
N VAL A 193 -16.37 -11.40 1.24
CA VAL A 193 -17.54 -10.65 0.74
C VAL A 193 -18.47 -11.56 -0.06
N GLU A 194 -17.93 -12.43 -0.90
CA GLU A 194 -18.71 -13.45 -1.63
C GLU A 194 -19.46 -14.40 -0.69
N GLN A 195 -18.95 -14.61 0.53
CA GLN A 195 -19.59 -15.43 1.56
C GLN A 195 -20.54 -14.63 2.47
N GLY A 196 -20.83 -13.37 2.14
CA GLY A 196 -21.73 -12.52 2.93
C GLY A 196 -21.10 -11.94 4.20
N ILE A 197 -19.77 -11.89 4.27
CA ILE A 197 -19.04 -11.28 5.38
C ILE A 197 -18.55 -9.90 4.93
N ALA A 198 -18.90 -8.86 5.69
CA ALA A 198 -18.36 -7.53 5.42
C ALA A 198 -16.88 -7.48 5.83
N VAL A 199 -16.05 -6.73 5.12
CA VAL A 199 -14.61 -6.70 5.36
C VAL A 199 -14.12 -5.26 5.55
N ILE A 200 -13.25 -5.09 6.54
CA ILE A 200 -12.43 -3.89 6.72
C ILE A 200 -10.95 -4.30 6.62
N GLY A 201 -10.26 -3.74 5.65
CA GLY A 201 -8.81 -3.89 5.48
C GLY A 201 -8.04 -2.77 6.16
N VAL A 202 -7.07 -3.13 6.99
CA VAL A 202 -6.07 -2.23 7.55
C VAL A 202 -4.77 -2.45 6.78
N ASP A 203 -4.42 -1.47 5.95
CA ASP A 203 -3.14 -1.45 5.24
C ASP A 203 -2.02 -1.16 6.24
N ALA A 204 -1.22 -2.17 6.57
CA ALA A 204 -0.17 -2.05 7.56
C ALA A 204 0.93 -1.04 7.18
N VAL A 205 1.20 -0.81 5.89
CA VAL A 205 2.20 0.17 5.45
C VAL A 205 1.71 1.58 5.77
N ARG A 206 0.44 1.88 5.46
CA ARG A 206 -0.15 3.19 5.77
C ARG A 206 -0.37 3.36 7.27
N TYR A 207 -0.91 2.34 7.92
CA TYR A 207 -1.33 2.39 9.30
C TYR A 207 -0.14 2.48 10.28
N PHE A 208 0.94 1.73 10.02
CA PHE A 208 2.18 1.76 10.79
C PHE A 208 3.28 2.66 10.18
N TRP A 209 2.90 3.56 9.26
CA TRP A 209 3.84 4.53 8.66
C TRP A 209 4.55 5.40 9.71
N ARG A 210 3.88 5.66 10.83
CA ARG A 210 4.49 6.17 12.06
C ARG A 210 4.40 5.10 13.13
N GLU A 211 5.35 5.09 14.05
CA GLU A 211 5.35 4.13 15.17
C GLU A 211 4.01 4.19 15.93
N ARG A 212 3.37 3.03 16.10
CA ARG A 212 2.12 2.88 16.86
C ARG A 212 2.36 1.88 17.99
N SER A 213 2.01 2.28 19.21
CA SER A 213 2.09 1.38 20.36
C SER A 213 0.97 0.32 20.30
N PRO A 214 1.16 -0.86 20.91
CA PRO A 214 0.10 -1.88 20.98
C PRO A 214 -1.20 -1.38 21.61
N ALA A 215 -1.12 -0.45 22.58
CA ALA A 215 -2.28 0.17 23.18
C ALA A 215 -3.02 1.09 22.18
N ARG A 216 -2.28 1.87 21.40
CA ARG A 216 -2.88 2.70 20.35
C ARG A 216 -3.53 1.84 19.25
N THR A 217 -2.86 0.77 18.82
CA THR A 217 -3.42 -0.17 17.84
C THR A 217 -4.71 -0.82 18.33
N ALA A 218 -4.78 -1.19 19.60
CA ALA A 218 -6.01 -1.73 20.19
C ALA A 218 -7.14 -0.68 20.22
N ALA A 219 -6.84 0.56 20.63
CA ALA A 219 -7.83 1.63 20.66
C ALA A 219 -8.37 1.96 19.26
N ASP A 220 -7.50 2.00 18.25
CA ASP A 220 -7.90 2.22 16.87
C ASP A 220 -8.69 1.02 16.30
N LEU A 221 -8.38 -0.22 16.71
CA LEU A 221 -9.22 -1.38 16.40
C LEU A 221 -10.62 -1.24 17.03
N VAL A 222 -10.73 -0.79 18.27
CA VAL A 222 -12.03 -0.52 18.91
C VAL A 222 -12.83 0.52 18.11
N ARG A 223 -12.19 1.62 17.69
CA ARG A 223 -12.82 2.65 16.85
C ARG A 223 -13.39 2.05 15.55
N ILE A 224 -12.65 1.15 14.91
CA ILE A 224 -13.12 0.42 13.72
C ILE A 224 -14.34 -0.43 14.06
N LEU A 225 -14.26 -1.24 15.13
CA LEU A 225 -15.32 -2.16 15.51
C LEU A 225 -16.61 -1.43 15.91
N GLU A 226 -16.52 -0.34 16.66
CA GLU A 226 -17.69 0.46 17.07
C GLU A 226 -18.36 1.12 15.88
N HIS A 227 -17.56 1.75 15.01
CA HIS A 227 -18.08 2.44 13.85
C HIS A 227 -18.82 1.49 12.90
N TYR A 228 -18.16 0.41 12.45
CA TYR A 228 -18.77 -0.53 11.51
C TYR A 228 -19.75 -1.50 12.17
N GLY A 229 -19.60 -1.73 13.48
CA GLY A 229 -20.59 -2.39 14.32
C GLY A 229 -21.96 -1.75 14.20
N SER A 230 -21.99 -0.42 14.39
CA SER A 230 -23.23 0.35 14.26
C SER A 230 -23.63 0.56 12.80
N LEU A 231 -22.69 0.90 11.91
CA LEU A 231 -23.00 1.29 10.53
C LEU A 231 -23.56 0.12 9.71
N TRP A 232 -23.05 -1.09 9.93
CA TRP A 232 -23.43 -2.28 9.16
C TRP A 232 -24.24 -3.29 9.97
N SER A 233 -24.70 -2.93 11.18
CA SER A 233 -25.47 -3.79 12.08
C SER A 233 -24.78 -5.13 12.37
N ILE A 234 -23.47 -5.08 12.64
CA ILE A 234 -22.62 -6.26 12.86
C ILE A 234 -22.68 -6.68 14.32
N HIS A 235 -22.91 -7.97 14.57
CA HIS A 235 -22.86 -8.55 15.92
C HIS A 235 -21.68 -9.50 16.13
N ARG A 236 -21.02 -9.94 15.04
CA ARG A 236 -19.92 -10.92 15.07
C ARG A 236 -18.67 -10.39 14.37
N VAL A 237 -17.50 -10.65 14.93
CA VAL A 237 -16.22 -10.16 14.40
C VAL A 237 -15.25 -11.31 14.13
N ALA A 238 -14.59 -11.29 12.97
CA ALA A 238 -13.42 -12.09 12.69
C ALA A 238 -12.19 -11.18 12.57
N LEU A 239 -11.10 -11.52 13.25
CA LEU A 239 -9.84 -10.79 13.15
C LEU A 239 -8.84 -11.62 12.34
N ILE A 240 -8.25 -11.05 11.31
CA ILE A 240 -7.33 -11.76 10.41
C ILE A 240 -6.02 -10.96 10.33
N GLY A 241 -4.90 -11.60 10.63
CA GLY A 241 -3.58 -10.99 10.49
C GLY A 241 -2.74 -11.76 9.48
N TYR A 242 -2.18 -11.06 8.48
CA TYR A 242 -1.25 -11.64 7.52
C TYR A 242 0.18 -11.12 7.73
N SER A 243 1.17 -12.01 7.75
CA SER A 243 2.60 -11.69 7.92
C SER A 243 2.81 -10.72 9.10
N PHE A 244 3.24 -9.47 8.85
CA PHE A 244 3.35 -8.40 9.86
C PHE A 244 2.06 -8.21 10.68
N GLY A 245 0.89 -8.20 10.05
CA GLY A 245 -0.39 -8.14 10.73
C GLY A 245 -0.62 -9.32 11.70
N ALA A 246 -0.11 -10.52 11.37
CA ALA A 246 -0.17 -11.68 12.27
C ALA A 246 0.73 -11.52 13.51
N GLU A 247 1.74 -10.66 13.43
CA GLU A 247 2.64 -10.33 14.54
C GLU A 247 2.01 -9.32 15.51
N VAL A 248 1.25 -8.36 14.98
CA VAL A 248 0.69 -7.24 15.76
C VAL A 248 -0.67 -7.57 16.36
N LEU A 249 -1.55 -8.24 15.59
CA LEU A 249 -2.95 -8.45 15.93
C LEU A 249 -3.18 -9.15 17.30
N PRO A 250 -2.37 -10.14 17.73
CA PRO A 250 -2.53 -10.73 19.07
C PRO A 250 -2.37 -9.72 20.21
N PHE A 251 -1.49 -8.72 20.05
CA PHE A 251 -1.28 -7.70 21.08
C PHE A 251 -2.43 -6.69 21.13
N ALA A 252 -3.05 -6.40 19.99
CA ALA A 252 -4.24 -5.56 19.91
C ALA A 252 -5.46 -6.30 20.49
N TYR A 253 -5.67 -7.56 20.11
CA TYR A 253 -6.78 -8.40 20.59
C TYR A 253 -6.82 -8.50 22.13
N ASN A 254 -5.68 -8.81 22.76
CA ASN A 254 -5.59 -8.95 24.23
C ASN A 254 -5.87 -7.66 25.01
N ARG A 255 -5.96 -6.52 24.31
CA ARG A 255 -6.23 -5.19 24.89
C ARG A 255 -7.60 -4.66 24.51
N LEU A 256 -8.41 -5.43 23.77
CA LEU A 256 -9.78 -5.04 23.47
C LEU A 256 -10.63 -5.05 24.75
N PRO A 257 -11.62 -4.15 24.88
CA PRO A 257 -12.66 -4.25 25.89
C PRO A 257 -13.37 -5.61 25.83
N GLU A 258 -13.83 -6.10 26.98
CA GLU A 258 -14.42 -7.43 27.10
C GLU A 258 -15.63 -7.62 26.17
N GLU A 259 -16.46 -6.58 26.03
CA GLU A 259 -17.59 -6.56 25.09
C GLU A 259 -17.17 -6.93 23.66
N TRP A 260 -16.09 -6.34 23.16
CA TRP A 260 -15.60 -6.62 21.82
C TRP A 260 -14.90 -7.96 21.73
N GLN A 261 -14.14 -8.38 22.76
CA GLN A 261 -13.53 -9.71 22.79
C GLN A 261 -14.56 -10.83 22.69
N GLN A 262 -15.72 -10.69 23.35
CA GLN A 262 -16.79 -11.68 23.32
C GLN A 262 -17.47 -11.77 21.93
N ARG A 263 -17.48 -10.68 21.16
CA ARG A 263 -18.00 -10.65 19.78
C ARG A 263 -17.03 -11.20 18.75
N VAL A 264 -15.74 -11.34 19.09
CA VAL A 264 -14.75 -11.95 18.19
C VAL A 264 -14.96 -13.46 18.14
N VAL A 265 -15.47 -13.96 17.02
CA VAL A 265 -15.77 -15.39 16.83
C VAL A 265 -14.57 -16.17 16.30
N THR A 266 -13.61 -15.48 15.67
CA THR A 266 -12.39 -16.09 15.14
C THR A 266 -11.24 -15.10 15.09
N VAL A 267 -10.03 -15.57 15.42
CA VAL A 267 -8.77 -14.90 15.06
C VAL A 267 -7.96 -15.82 14.17
N ALA A 268 -7.63 -15.38 12.96
CA ALA A 268 -6.80 -16.12 12.00
C ALA A 268 -5.44 -15.44 11.85
N LEU A 269 -4.36 -16.15 12.15
CA LEU A 269 -2.99 -15.64 12.04
C LEU A 269 -2.26 -16.40 10.93
N LEU A 270 -1.94 -15.68 9.86
CA LEU A 270 -1.38 -16.22 8.62
C LEU A 270 0.10 -15.85 8.52
N THR A 271 0.99 -16.75 8.91
CA THR A 271 2.44 -16.48 8.98
C THR A 271 3.21 -17.16 7.82
N ARG A 272 4.26 -16.53 7.30
CA ARG A 272 5.22 -17.17 6.38
C ARG A 272 6.13 -18.13 7.15
N THR A 273 6.55 -19.22 6.50
CA THR A 273 7.56 -20.14 7.04
C THR A 273 8.94 -19.48 7.10
N HIS A 274 9.43 -19.17 8.30
CA HIS A 274 10.86 -18.90 8.51
C HIS A 274 11.63 -20.22 8.65
N ARG A 275 12.45 -20.57 7.66
CA ARG A 275 13.66 -21.34 7.94
C ARG A 275 14.58 -20.37 8.70
N GLN A 276 15.04 -20.77 9.88
CA GLN A 276 15.86 -19.96 10.79
C GLN A 276 16.92 -19.15 10.03
N LEU A 277 16.72 -17.83 9.90
CA LEU A 277 17.82 -16.90 9.76
C LEU A 277 18.22 -16.51 11.19
N ARG A 278 19.27 -17.17 11.68
CA ARG A 278 20.04 -16.64 12.80
C ARG A 278 20.71 -15.36 12.31
N GLY A 279 20.50 -14.27 13.05
CA GLY A 279 21.24 -13.03 12.88
C GLY A 279 20.58 -12.05 11.92
N HIS A 280 19.60 -11.28 12.41
CA HIS A 280 19.53 -9.83 12.28
C HIS A 280 18.45 -9.36 13.26
N HIS A 281 18.89 -8.91 14.44
CA HIS A 281 18.02 -8.29 15.43
C HIS A 281 17.65 -6.89 14.93
N LEU A 282 16.41 -6.70 14.48
CA LEU A 282 15.82 -5.36 14.46
C LEU A 282 15.59 -4.95 15.92
N ARG A 283 16.54 -4.23 16.51
CA ARG A 283 16.33 -3.54 17.78
C ARG A 283 15.47 -2.31 17.48
N LEU A 284 14.18 -2.40 17.80
CA LEU A 284 13.39 -1.20 18.08
C LEU A 284 13.97 -0.59 19.36
N ALA A 285 14.41 0.66 19.28
CA ALA A 285 14.95 1.38 20.41
C ALA A 285 13.81 1.65 21.40
N GLY A 286 13.93 1.12 22.62
CA GLY A 286 13.08 1.50 23.75
C GLY A 286 11.90 0.58 24.05
N GLN A 287 12.14 -0.71 24.27
CA GLN A 287 11.63 -1.46 25.45
C GLN A 287 12.04 -2.93 25.35
N GLY A 288 12.63 -3.45 26.43
CA GLY A 288 13.04 -4.84 26.58
C GLY A 288 11.84 -5.78 26.67
N ALA A 289 11.36 -6.26 25.53
CA ALA A 289 10.54 -7.46 25.44
C ALA A 289 10.99 -8.28 24.22
N THR A 290 11.94 -9.16 24.44
CA THR A 290 12.41 -10.16 23.48
C THR A 290 11.36 -11.24 23.25
N THR A 291 10.24 -10.95 22.58
CA THR A 291 9.26 -11.99 22.22
C THR A 291 8.56 -11.68 20.90
N GLY A 292 9.20 -12.03 19.79
CA GLY A 292 8.57 -12.07 18.46
C GLY A 292 7.58 -13.24 18.29
N PRO A 293 6.74 -13.21 17.25
CA PRO A 293 5.59 -14.09 17.01
C PRO A 293 5.94 -15.56 16.78
N SER A 294 7.21 -15.85 16.56
CA SER A 294 7.71 -17.22 16.56
C SER A 294 7.39 -17.95 17.88
N ARG A 295 7.15 -17.26 19.01
CA ARG A 295 6.63 -17.88 20.25
C ARG A 295 5.10 -17.95 20.32
N TYR A 296 4.34 -17.04 19.72
CA TYR A 296 2.87 -17.09 19.77
C TYR A 296 2.31 -18.31 19.02
N CYS A 297 2.80 -18.61 17.82
CA CYS A 297 2.43 -19.85 17.11
C CYS A 297 3.14 -21.12 17.66
N ARG A 298 4.13 -20.98 18.56
CA ARG A 298 4.81 -22.12 19.21
C ARG A 298 4.20 -22.50 20.56
N ASN A 299 3.66 -21.54 21.30
CA ASN A 299 3.06 -21.73 22.62
C ASN A 299 1.53 -21.81 22.58
N TRP A 300 0.90 -21.57 21.43
CA TRP A 300 -0.53 -21.78 21.21
C TRP A 300 -0.74 -23.09 20.45
N PRO A 301 -1.65 -23.99 20.88
CA PRO A 301 -1.91 -25.21 20.15
C PRO A 301 -2.39 -24.89 18.72
N HIS A 302 -2.04 -25.76 17.76
CA HIS A 302 -2.36 -25.63 16.32
C HIS A 302 -3.84 -25.33 16.02
N SER A 303 -4.71 -25.60 16.99
CA SER A 303 -6.01 -24.97 17.21
C SER A 303 -6.26 -24.88 18.72
N GLY A 304 -6.80 -23.76 19.21
CA GLY A 304 -7.11 -23.58 20.62
C GLY A 304 -8.32 -22.67 20.81
N ARG A 305 -9.09 -22.90 21.89
CA ARG A 305 -10.14 -21.98 22.35
C ARG A 305 -9.56 -21.09 23.46
N GLN A 306 -9.76 -19.79 23.34
CA GLN A 306 -9.71 -18.89 24.49
C GLN A 306 -11.13 -18.39 24.73
N GLY A 307 -11.76 -18.86 25.82
CA GLY A 307 -13.19 -18.67 26.01
C GLY A 307 -13.99 -19.24 24.83
N ALA A 308 -14.84 -18.41 24.21
CA ALA A 308 -15.66 -18.77 23.05
C ALA A 308 -14.94 -18.60 21.69
N VAL A 309 -13.74 -18.00 21.66
CA VAL A 309 -13.05 -17.59 20.42
C VAL A 309 -12.22 -18.72 19.84
N ARG A 310 -12.33 -18.96 18.52
CA ARG A 310 -11.47 -19.91 17.80
C ARG A 310 -10.24 -19.19 17.27
N ILE A 311 -9.05 -19.62 17.69
CA ILE A 311 -7.79 -19.12 17.13
C ILE A 311 -7.21 -20.16 16.18
N ARG A 312 -6.91 -19.73 14.94
CA ARG A 312 -6.32 -20.56 13.89
C ARG A 312 -4.99 -19.96 13.45
N CYS A 313 -3.91 -20.69 13.65
CA CYS A 313 -2.60 -20.34 13.13
C CYS A 313 -2.32 -21.19 11.90
N GLN A 314 -2.26 -20.58 10.72
CA GLN A 314 -2.00 -21.31 9.48
C GLN A 314 -0.66 -20.86 8.88
N ARG A 315 0.18 -21.85 8.58
CA ARG A 315 1.42 -21.63 7.81
C ARG A 315 1.07 -21.69 6.33
N ILE A 316 1.31 -20.61 5.62
CA ILE A 316 1.09 -20.57 4.17
C ILE A 316 2.32 -21.18 3.49
N ARG A 317 2.16 -22.33 2.82
CA ARG A 317 3.18 -22.90 1.93
C ARG A 317 2.99 -22.31 0.52
N ARG A 318 4.11 -22.02 -0.16
CA ARG A 318 4.16 -21.39 -1.50
C ARG A 318 3.27 -22.07 -2.56
N GLU A 319 2.89 -23.33 -2.40
CA GLU A 319 2.12 -24.11 -3.38
C GLU A 319 0.59 -23.97 -3.25
N SER A 320 0.07 -23.38 -2.18
CA SER A 320 -1.37 -23.47 -1.84
C SER A 320 -2.29 -22.39 -2.45
N VAL A 321 -1.76 -21.46 -3.24
CA VAL A 321 -2.56 -20.37 -3.85
C VAL A 321 -3.34 -20.85 -5.10
N HIS A 322 -3.01 -22.02 -5.66
CA HIS A 322 -3.66 -22.55 -6.88
C HIS A 322 -4.74 -23.62 -6.63
N SER A 323 -5.03 -23.98 -5.38
CA SER A 323 -6.01 -25.03 -5.06
C SER A 323 -7.27 -24.49 -4.38
N ALA A 324 -7.86 -23.42 -4.89
CA ALA A 324 -9.21 -22.98 -4.51
C ALA A 324 -10.30 -23.62 -5.41
N ARG A 325 -10.15 -24.90 -5.78
CA ARG A 325 -11.16 -25.67 -6.55
C ARG A 325 -11.69 -26.92 -5.85
N HIS A 326 -11.36 -27.16 -4.59
CA HIS A 326 -11.89 -28.29 -3.81
C HIS A 326 -12.48 -27.82 -2.48
N TRP A 327 -13.59 -27.09 -2.56
CA TRP A 327 -14.58 -27.04 -1.50
C TRP A 327 -15.93 -27.43 -2.12
N GLN A 328 -16.09 -28.72 -2.44
CA GLN A 328 -17.39 -29.31 -2.73
C GLN A 328 -17.77 -30.24 -1.58
N HIS A 329 -18.91 -29.92 -0.97
CA HIS A 329 -19.83 -30.72 -0.17
C HIS A 329 -19.26 -31.91 0.64
N HIS A 330 -19.19 -31.72 1.95
CA HIS A 330 -19.44 -32.82 2.89
C HIS A 330 -20.59 -32.45 3.84
N SER A 331 -21.78 -32.96 3.50
CA SER A 331 -22.88 -33.11 4.45
C SER A 331 -22.51 -34.15 5.51
N PRO A 332 -22.87 -33.95 6.79
CA PRO A 332 -22.60 -34.90 7.85
C PRO A 332 -23.55 -36.11 7.76
N ARG A 333 -23.02 -37.32 7.66
CA ARG A 333 -23.78 -38.55 7.95
C ARG A 333 -23.86 -38.72 9.47
N ALA A 334 -25.09 -38.91 9.95
CA ALA A 334 -25.42 -39.25 11.33
C ALA A 334 -24.98 -40.69 11.70
N PRO A 335 -24.70 -40.98 12.98
CA PRO A 335 -24.21 -42.29 13.40
C PRO A 335 -25.35 -43.31 13.56
N ARG A 336 -25.10 -44.53 13.09
CA ARG A 336 -25.64 -45.79 13.62
C ARG A 336 -24.49 -46.78 13.68
#